data_AF-G2E5B3-F1
#
_entry.id   AF-G2E5B3-F1
#
_cell.length_a   1.000
_cell.length_b   1.000
_cell.length_c   1.000
_cell.angle_alpha   90.00
_cell.angle_beta   90.00
_cell.angle_gamma   90.00
#
_symmetry.space_group_name_H-M   'P 1'
#
loop_
_entity.id
_entity.type
_entity.pdbx_description
1 polymer ?
#
loop_
_entity_poly.entity_id
_entity_poly.type
_entity_poly.pdbx_seq_one_letter_code
_entity_poly.pdbx_strand_id
1 'polypeptide(L)' 'MLGESHDLLHEFPDLESKIANLRTQNPDFASLMDQYDSLDARVRSIEEVGSPVADETIEELKKERLRLKDALYVILKG' A
#
# COMPACT_ATOMS: atom_id res chain seq x y z
N MET A 1 12.61 -10.06 10.42
CA MET A 1 12.32 -9.50 9.08
C MET A 1 10.85 -9.20 9.10
N LEU A 2 10.45 -7.94 8.90
CA LEU A 2 9.10 -7.41 9.15
C LEU A 2 8.10 -7.97 8.12
N GLY A 3 7.90 -9.29 8.20
CA GLY A 3 6.80 -10.01 7.60
C GLY A 3 5.57 -9.71 8.44
N GLU A 4 4.70 -8.93 7.86
CA GLU A 4 3.31 -9.32 7.62
C GLU A 4 2.88 -8.37 6.51
N SER A 5 2.98 -8.92 5.31
CA SER A 5 2.66 -8.31 4.04
C SER A 5 1.19 -7.92 4.04
N HIS A 6 0.92 -6.63 4.29
CA HIS A 6 -0.25 -5.93 3.78
C HIS A 6 -0.12 -5.65 2.28
N ASP A 7 0.69 -6.46 1.60
CA ASP A 7 0.89 -6.39 0.17
C ASP A 7 -0.39 -6.86 -0.49
N LEU A 8 -0.78 -6.16 -1.54
CA LEU A 8 -1.96 -6.49 -2.33
C LEU A 8 -1.91 -7.94 -2.84
N LEU A 9 -0.70 -8.49 -2.98
CA LEU A 9 -0.42 -9.90 -3.25
C LEU A 9 -0.94 -10.87 -2.18
N HIS A 10 -0.92 -10.47 -0.91
CA HIS A 10 -1.40 -11.30 0.20
C HIS A 10 -2.93 -11.27 0.32
N GLU A 11 -3.56 -10.13 0.01
CA GLU A 11 -5.03 -10.02 -0.08
C GLU A 11 -5.58 -10.71 -1.33
N PHE A 12 -4.80 -10.76 -2.43
CA PHE A 12 -5.20 -11.36 -3.71
C PHE A 12 -4.15 -12.33 -4.25
N PRO A 13 -3.91 -13.48 -3.58
CA PRO A 13 -2.91 -14.45 -4.02
C PRO A 13 -3.24 -15.03 -5.41
N ASP A 14 -4.53 -15.16 -5.74
CA ASP A 14 -5.01 -15.60 -7.06
C ASP A 14 -4.70 -14.59 -8.18
N LEU A 15 -4.51 -13.31 -7.83
CA LEU A 15 -4.21 -12.23 -8.78
C LEU A 15 -2.72 -11.89 -8.84
N GLU A 16 -1.84 -12.61 -8.14
CA GLU A 16 -0.40 -12.35 -8.12
C GLU A 16 0.20 -12.21 -9.52
N SER A 17 -0.14 -13.14 -10.42
CA SER A 17 0.31 -13.10 -11.81
C SER A 17 -0.22 -11.87 -12.56
N LYS A 18 -1.47 -11.45 -12.29
CA LYS A 18 -2.07 -10.25 -12.90
C LYS A 18 -1.42 -8.98 -12.35
N ILE A 19 -1.17 -8.92 -11.05
CA ILE A 19 -0.48 -7.82 -10.36
C ILE A 19 0.94 -7.66 -10.90
N ALA A 20 1.71 -8.75 -10.99
CA ALA A 20 3.07 -8.70 -11.54
C ALA A 20 3.11 -8.23 -13.00
N ASN A 21 2.14 -8.68 -13.81
CA ASN A 21 2.01 -8.26 -15.20
C ASN A 21 1.62 -6.77 -15.29
N LEU A 22 0.60 -6.33 -14.54
CA LEU A 22 0.18 -4.93 -14.45
C LEU A 22 1.28 -4.02 -13.94
N ARG A 23 2.09 -4.46 -12.97
CA ARG A 23 3.25 -3.70 -12.48
C ARG A 23 4.29 -3.47 -13.58
N THR A 24 4.40 -4.38 -14.55
CA THR A 24 5.35 -4.25 -15.66
C THR A 24 4.74 -3.47 -16.83
N GLN A 25 3.46 -3.68 -17.11
CA GLN A 25 2.78 -3.08 -18.27
C GLN A 25 2.12 -1.74 -17.98
N ASN A 26 1.85 -1.44 -16.71
CA ASN A 26 1.16 -0.24 -16.28
C ASN A 26 2.01 0.52 -15.23
N PRO A 27 2.74 1.57 -15.65
CA PRO A 27 3.61 2.32 -14.75
C PRO A 27 2.84 3.03 -13.63
N ASP A 28 1.58 3.42 -13.86
CA ASP A 28 0.69 3.96 -12.81
C ASP A 28 0.44 2.94 -11.71
N PHE A 29 0.16 1.69 -12.08
CA PHE A 29 -0.05 0.62 -11.10
C PHE A 29 1.22 0.35 -10.28
N ALA A 30 2.38 0.35 -10.94
CA ALA A 30 3.67 0.20 -10.25
C ALA A 30 3.93 1.34 -9.26
N SER A 31 3.65 2.59 -9.65
CA SER A 31 3.83 3.75 -8.79
C SER A 31 2.85 3.75 -7.61
N LEU A 32 1.61 3.31 -7.81
CA LEU A 32 0.61 3.18 -6.73
C LEU A 32 1.04 2.12 -5.70
N MET A 33 1.56 0.98 -6.16
CA MET A 33 2.10 -0.04 -5.27
C MET A 33 3.28 0.47 -4.44
N ASP A 34 4.22 1.18 -5.08
CA ASP A 34 5.39 1.73 -4.41
C ASP A 34 5.01 2.77 -3.35
N GLN A 35 4.04 3.65 -3.67
CA GLN A 35 3.48 4.60 -2.71
C GLN A 35 2.81 3.91 -1.53
N TYR A 36 2.06 2.83 -1.79
CA TYR A 36 1.39 2.08 -0.72
C TYR A 36 2.40 1.44 0.23
N ASP A 37 3.45 0.79 -0.30
CA ASP A 37 4.51 0.18 0.50
C ASP A 37 5.29 1.22 1.32
N SER A 38 5.64 2.34 0.68
CA SER A 38 6.32 3.46 1.35
C SER A 38 5.48 4.06 2.48
N LEU A 39 4.17 4.15 2.26
CA LEU A 39 3.23 4.66 3.26
C LEU A 39 3.09 3.70 4.45
N ASP A 40 3.01 2.39 4.21
CA ASP A 40 2.97 1.37 5.27
C ASP A 40 4.26 1.41 6.13
N ALA A 41 5.41 1.47 5.47
CA ALA A 41 6.71 1.62 6.13
C ALA A 41 6.78 2.91 6.98
N ARG A 42 6.17 3.98 6.48
CA ARG A 42 6.10 5.27 7.19
C ARG A 42 5.17 5.20 8.41
N VAL A 43 4.01 4.55 8.30
CA VAL A 43 3.12 4.32 9.43
C VAL A 43 3.86 3.53 10.52
N ARG A 44 4.52 2.42 10.18
CA ARG A 44 5.32 1.64 11.14
C ARG A 44 6.41 2.48 11.81
N SER A 45 7.17 3.24 11.01
CA SER A 45 8.22 4.10 11.54
C SER A 45 7.68 5.13 12.54
N ILE A 46 6.48 5.67 12.28
CA ILE A 46 5.84 6.65 13.16
C ILE A 46 5.32 5.96 14.43
N GLU A 47 4.71 4.77 14.32
CA GLU A 47 4.27 3.97 15.47
C GLU A 47 5.45 3.56 16.36
N GLU A 48 6.60 3.21 15.78
CA GLU A 48 7.84 2.91 16.52
C GLU A 48 8.39 4.14 17.26
N VAL A 49 8.26 5.34 16.69
CA VAL A 49 8.73 6.60 17.31
C VAL A 49 7.83 7.06 18.47
N GLY A 50 6.56 6.63 18.52
CA GLY A 50 5.70 6.77 19.70
C GLY A 50 5.51 8.20 20.20
N SER A 51 5.30 9.16 19.28
CA SER A 51 5.15 10.59 19.60
C SER A 51 3.68 11.04 19.47
N PRO A 52 3.13 11.92 20.33
CA PRO A 52 1.72 12.35 20.26
C PRO A 52 1.33 13.09 18.96
N VAL A 53 2.32 13.57 18.19
CA VAL A 53 2.12 14.14 16.85
C VAL A 53 1.82 13.07 15.78
N ALA A 54 2.05 11.80 16.13
CA ALA A 54 1.78 10.64 15.29
C ALA A 54 0.29 10.44 15.05
N ASP A 55 -0.59 10.81 15.98
CA ASP A 55 -2.01 10.47 15.90
C ASP A 55 -2.68 11.09 14.66
N GLU A 56 -2.53 12.41 14.50
CA GLU A 56 -3.07 13.14 13.33
C GLU A 56 -2.38 12.71 12.03
N THR A 57 -1.08 12.41 12.08
CA THR A 57 -0.32 11.95 10.91
C THR A 57 -0.75 10.55 10.48
N ILE A 58 -0.91 9.62 11.42
CA ILE A 58 -1.36 8.25 11.17
C ILE A 58 -2.80 8.26 10.61
N GLU A 59 -3.66 9.15 11.12
CA GLU A 59 -5.02 9.31 10.62
C GLU A 59 -5.03 9.71 9.13
N GLU A 60 -4.18 10.66 8.73
CA GLU A 60 -4.02 11.07 7.33
C GLU A 60 -3.40 9.95 6.48
N LEU A 61 -2.36 9.28 6.99
CA LEU A 61 -1.74 8.14 6.30
C LEU A 61 -2.75 7.00 6.08
N LYS A 62 -3.63 6.70 7.05
CA LYS A 62 -4.70 5.71 6.89
C LYS A 62 -5.68 6.09 5.77
N LYS A 63 -6.06 7.37 5.65
CA LYS A 63 -6.91 7.84 4.55
C LYS A 63 -6.21 7.67 3.20
N GLU A 64 -4.93 8.00 3.14
CA GLU A 64 -4.15 7.90 1.92
C GLU A 64 -3.90 6.44 1.51
N ARG A 65 -3.64 5.55 2.48
CA ARG A 65 -3.62 4.09 2.29
C ARG A 65 -4.91 3.58 1.66
N LEU A 66 -6.07 4.04 2.16
CA LEU A 66 -7.36 3.65 1.64
C LEU A 66 -7.55 4.11 0.19
N ARG A 67 -7.14 5.35 -0.13
CA ARG A 67 -7.19 5.89 -1.50
C ARG A 67 -6.30 5.10 -2.47
N LEU A 68 -5.07 4.79 -2.06
CA LEU A 68 -4.12 4.01 -2.87
C LEU A 68 -4.68 2.60 -3.12
N LYS A 69 -5.23 1.97 -2.08
CA LYS A 69 -5.91 0.68 -2.20
C LYS A 69 -7.10 0.74 -3.15
N ASP A 70 -7.95 1.76 -3.06
CA ASP A 70 -9.10 1.93 -3.96
C ASP A 70 -8.64 2.08 -5.42
N ALA A 71 -7.62 2.89 -5.67
CA ALA A 71 -7.03 3.05 -7.00
C ALA A 71 -6.46 1.74 -7.57
N LEU A 72 -5.71 0.98 -6.76
CA LEU A 72 -5.20 -0.34 -7.13
C LEU A 72 -6.35 -1.31 -7.45
N TYR A 73 -7.43 -1.26 -6.67
CA TYR A 73 -8.61 -2.08 -6.86
C TYR A 73 -9.36 -1.75 -8.16
N VAL A 74 -9.51 -0.46 -8.47
CA VAL A 74 -10.11 0.02 -9.73
C VAL A 74 -9.33 -0.51 -10.93
N ILE A 75 -7.99 -0.47 -10.88
CA ILE A 75 -7.14 -0.99 -11.96
C ILE A 75 -7.23 -2.52 -12.07
N LEU A 76 -7.37 -3.23 -10.95
CA LEU A 76 -7.49 -4.70 -10.95
C LEU A 76 -8.85 -5.21 -11.42
N LYS A 77 -9.92 -4.48 -11.12
CA LYS A 77 -11.30 -4.75 -11.55
C LYS A 77 -11.58 -4.31 -12.98
N GLY A 78 -10.80 -3.37 -13.52
CA GLY A 78 -10.77 -2.99 -14.93
C GLY A 78 -10.20 -4.09 -15.82
#